data_AF-A0A6I1ZP22-F1
#
_entry.id   AF-A0A6I1ZP22-F1
#
_cell.length_a   1.000
_cell.length_b   1.000
_cell.length_c   1.000
_cell.angle_alpha   90.00
_cell.angle_beta   90.00
_cell.angle_gamma   90.00
#
_symmetry.space_group_name_H-M   'P 1'
#
loop_
_entity.id
_entity.type
_entity.pdbx_description
1 polymer ?
#
loop_
_entity_poly.entity_id
_entity_poly.type
_entity_poly.pdbx_seq_one_letter_code
_entity_poly.pdbx_strand_id
1 'polypeptide(L)'
;MCGTSVDSGKRKRPLISTLCLPFKGSFQRMYQIAHKSRLLRQILLLTFSIVFIYPAAISAQAKESIAVVDLEGRGISALEAATLTDRMRSELVKTGAVTVVERGQMQQILSEQDFQMTGCTSDECAVEIGQMLGVTKMVAGSIGKIGATFTVDLRTIDVGTGAIINTMTRDYRGEIDGLLRQIEHISWELVGLVHPDELLEQLRAEPARPLEEVVTPEPRRPEPEPAVQPAKKSGRGLFWLVVLAAAGGGGYYAYTQGLFDTGPEPISSPPDFPDVPTP
;
A
#
# COMPACT_ATOMS: atom_id res chain seq x y z
N MET A 1 -45.29 -25.33 60.09
CA MET A 1 -45.69 -25.94 61.38
C MET A 1 -44.41 -26.25 62.14
N CYS A 2 -44.29 -25.64 63.33
CA CYS A 2 -43.51 -25.94 64.54
C CYS A 2 -42.23 -26.81 64.45
N GLY A 3 -41.12 -26.48 65.14
CA GLY A 3 -41.05 -25.62 66.32
C GLY A 3 -39.63 -25.22 66.75
N THR A 4 -39.66 -24.17 67.56
CA THR A 4 -38.59 -23.49 68.30
C THR A 4 -38.05 -24.32 69.47
N SER A 5 -36.78 -24.14 69.79
CA SER A 5 -36.29 -24.31 71.17
C SER A 5 -35.30 -23.19 71.49
N VAL A 6 -35.74 -22.32 72.38
CA VAL A 6 -34.95 -21.37 73.16
C VAL A 6 -34.51 -22.14 74.40
N ASP A 7 -33.23 -22.07 74.78
CA ASP A 7 -32.84 -22.30 76.17
C ASP A 7 -31.79 -21.28 76.65
N SER A 8 -31.93 -20.95 77.91
CA SER A 8 -31.48 -19.76 78.60
C SER A 8 -30.49 -20.15 79.70
N GLY A 9 -29.38 -19.43 79.77
CA GLY A 9 -28.69 -19.16 81.03
C GLY A 9 -27.62 -20.16 81.47
N LYS A 10 -26.40 -19.65 81.69
CA LYS A 10 -25.85 -19.40 83.04
C LYS A 10 -24.39 -18.98 82.95
N ARG A 11 -24.09 -17.89 83.66
CA ARG A 11 -22.74 -17.44 84.01
C ARG A 11 -21.98 -18.52 84.77
N LYS A 12 -20.73 -18.81 84.36
CA LYS A 12 -19.58 -19.08 85.24
C LYS A 12 -18.29 -18.63 84.54
N ARG A 13 -17.59 -17.63 85.11
CA ARG A 13 -16.11 -17.49 85.04
C ARG A 13 -15.52 -18.44 86.12
N PRO A 14 -14.20 -18.73 86.23
CA PRO A 14 -13.02 -18.10 85.62
C PRO A 14 -11.85 -19.05 85.19
N LEU A 15 -10.75 -18.44 84.74
CA LEU A 15 -9.33 -18.87 84.83
C LEU A 15 -8.81 -20.03 83.95
N ILE A 16 -7.86 -19.68 83.05
CA ILE A 16 -6.55 -20.31 82.72
C ILE A 16 -6.02 -19.51 81.52
N SER A 17 -5.17 -18.51 81.74
CA SER A 17 -3.70 -18.61 81.69
C SER A 17 -3.16 -19.10 80.33
N THR A 18 -2.66 -18.13 79.56
CA THR A 18 -1.33 -18.14 78.94
C THR A 18 -0.91 -19.41 78.20
N LEU A 19 -0.96 -19.39 76.85
CA LEU A 19 0.27 -19.61 76.07
C LEU A 19 0.11 -19.10 74.65
N CYS A 20 0.82 -18.02 74.37
CA CYS A 20 1.10 -17.54 73.02
C CYS A 20 2.27 -18.37 72.48
N LEU A 21 2.09 -19.12 71.40
CA LEU A 21 3.19 -19.60 70.56
C LEU A 21 2.85 -19.37 69.08
N PRO A 22 3.74 -18.73 68.30
CA PRO A 22 3.52 -18.44 66.90
C PRO A 22 4.06 -19.59 66.03
N PHE A 23 3.25 -20.15 65.13
CA PHE A 23 3.76 -21.01 64.06
C PHE A 23 3.07 -20.67 62.73
N LYS A 24 3.40 -19.48 62.23
CA LYS A 24 2.94 -18.92 60.95
C LYS A 24 4.01 -19.22 59.89
N GLY A 25 4.03 -20.45 59.36
CA GLY A 25 5.16 -20.92 58.53
C GLY A 25 4.85 -21.70 57.25
N SER A 26 3.61 -22.13 56.97
CA SER A 26 3.36 -23.07 55.86
C SER A 26 2.41 -22.60 54.75
N PHE A 27 1.83 -21.39 54.83
CA PHE A 27 0.76 -21.00 53.89
C PHE A 27 1.20 -20.14 52.68
N GLN A 28 2.45 -19.66 52.65
CA GLN A 28 2.92 -18.76 51.57
C GLN A 28 3.40 -19.47 50.30
N ARG A 29 3.82 -20.73 50.37
CA ARG A 29 4.35 -21.44 49.18
C ARG A 29 3.27 -21.93 48.22
N MET A 30 2.04 -22.12 48.68
CA MET A 30 0.95 -22.69 47.86
C MET A 30 0.25 -21.63 46.98
N TYR A 31 0.25 -20.36 47.38
CA TYR A 31 -0.36 -19.26 46.62
C TYR A 31 0.44 -18.87 45.36
N GLN A 32 1.77 -19.01 45.40
CA GLN A 32 2.68 -18.67 44.29
C GLN A 32 2.59 -19.63 43.09
N ILE A 33 2.18 -20.90 43.30
CA ILE A 33 2.13 -21.92 42.25
C ILE A 33 0.80 -21.84 41.47
N ALA A 34 -0.31 -21.56 42.17
CA ALA A 34 -1.63 -21.41 41.55
C ALA A 34 -1.79 -20.13 40.71
N HIS A 35 -1.05 -19.07 41.03
CA HIS A 35 -1.07 -17.82 40.27
C HIS A 35 -0.29 -17.93 38.94
N LYS A 36 0.79 -18.72 38.91
CA LYS A 36 1.62 -18.94 37.71
C LYS A 36 0.90 -19.73 36.62
N SER A 37 0.08 -20.73 36.96
CA SER A 37 -0.68 -21.52 35.98
C SER A 37 -1.86 -20.77 35.34
N ARG A 38 -2.49 -19.84 36.09
CA ARG A 38 -3.54 -18.95 35.55
C ARG A 38 -2.97 -17.87 34.62
N LEU A 39 -1.82 -17.28 34.96
CA LEU A 39 -1.13 -16.31 34.10
C LEU A 39 -0.60 -16.98 32.83
N LEU A 40 0.02 -18.16 32.93
CA LEU A 40 0.56 -18.89 31.78
C LEU A 40 -0.55 -19.27 30.79
N ARG A 41 -1.71 -19.71 31.30
CA ARG A 41 -2.89 -20.05 30.48
C ARG A 41 -3.50 -18.81 29.80
N GLN A 42 -3.51 -17.65 30.46
CA GLN A 42 -3.96 -16.39 29.85
C GLN A 42 -2.99 -15.90 28.77
N ILE A 43 -1.68 -15.96 29.00
CA ILE A 43 -0.66 -15.59 27.99
C ILE A 43 -0.73 -16.54 26.78
N LEU A 44 -0.93 -17.84 27.01
CA LEU A 44 -1.05 -18.83 25.94
C LEU A 44 -2.33 -18.65 25.11
N LEU A 45 -3.44 -18.23 25.73
CA LEU A 45 -4.68 -17.88 25.01
C LEU A 45 -4.58 -16.55 24.24
N LEU A 46 -3.90 -15.54 24.81
CA LEU A 46 -3.70 -14.25 24.14
C LEU A 46 -2.73 -14.37 22.95
N THR A 47 -1.66 -15.15 23.08
CA THR A 47 -0.72 -15.40 21.99
C THR A 47 -1.34 -16.25 20.88
N PHE A 48 -2.18 -17.24 21.22
CA PHE A 48 -2.94 -18.00 20.22
C PHE A 48 -3.95 -17.13 19.48
N SER A 49 -4.66 -16.22 20.17
CA SER A 49 -5.57 -15.24 19.57
C SER A 49 -4.85 -14.29 18.60
N ILE A 50 -3.70 -13.74 19.02
CA ILE A 50 -2.91 -12.83 18.17
C ILE A 50 -2.37 -13.56 16.93
N VAL A 51 -1.92 -14.80 17.06
CA VAL A 51 -1.41 -15.60 15.93
C VAL A 51 -2.51 -16.03 14.97
N PHE A 52 -3.73 -16.30 15.46
CA PHE A 52 -4.87 -16.71 14.62
C PHE A 52 -5.60 -15.54 13.95
N ILE A 53 -5.51 -14.33 14.52
CA ILE A 53 -6.11 -13.11 13.96
C ILE A 53 -5.20 -12.49 12.87
N TYR A 54 -3.89 -12.77 12.87
CA TYR A 54 -2.93 -12.07 12.00
C TYR A 54 -2.71 -12.59 10.56
N PRO A 55 -3.14 -13.78 10.09
CA PRO A 55 -2.78 -14.18 8.72
C PRO A 55 -3.76 -13.68 7.65
N ALA A 56 -4.67 -12.74 7.94
CA ALA A 56 -5.66 -12.26 6.96
C ALA A 56 -5.13 -11.19 5.99
N ALA A 57 -3.89 -10.71 6.15
CA ALA A 57 -3.36 -9.58 5.35
C ALA A 57 -2.45 -9.98 4.18
N ILE A 58 -2.42 -11.27 3.78
CA ILE A 58 -1.85 -11.65 2.48
C ILE A 58 -2.99 -11.54 1.46
N SER A 59 -3.33 -10.30 1.08
CA SER A 59 -4.15 -10.09 -0.11
C SER A 59 -3.34 -10.61 -1.29
N ALA A 60 -3.72 -11.77 -1.82
CA ALA A 60 -3.41 -12.12 -3.19
C ALA A 60 -3.94 -10.97 -4.05
N GLN A 61 -3.04 -10.19 -4.65
CA GLN A 61 -3.41 -9.11 -5.55
C GLN A 61 -4.04 -9.77 -6.78
N ALA A 62 -5.36 -9.93 -6.74
CA ALA A 62 -6.10 -10.50 -7.85
C ALA A 62 -5.91 -9.57 -9.05
N LYS A 63 -5.39 -10.12 -10.16
CA LYS A 63 -5.26 -9.36 -11.40
C LYS A 63 -6.64 -8.92 -11.85
N GLU A 64 -6.79 -7.65 -12.16
CA GLU A 64 -8.04 -7.12 -12.69
C GLU A 64 -8.39 -7.83 -14.00
N SER A 65 -9.66 -8.21 -14.15
CA SER A 65 -10.18 -8.79 -15.39
C SER A 65 -10.75 -7.69 -16.27
N ILE A 66 -10.32 -7.68 -17.53
CA ILE A 66 -10.69 -6.68 -18.52
C ILE A 66 -11.21 -7.36 -19.79
N ALA A 67 -12.28 -6.81 -20.37
CA ALA A 67 -12.72 -7.18 -21.70
C ALA A 67 -12.76 -5.95 -22.60
N VAL A 68 -12.46 -6.15 -23.88
CA VAL A 68 -12.43 -5.10 -24.89
C VAL A 68 -13.53 -5.40 -25.89
N VAL A 69 -14.48 -4.49 -26.06
CA VAL A 69 -15.51 -4.60 -27.10
C VAL A 69 -14.90 -4.26 -28.46
N ASP A 70 -15.44 -4.82 -29.54
CA ASP A 70 -15.02 -4.45 -30.89
C ASP A 70 -15.20 -2.95 -31.12
N LEU A 71 -14.12 -2.26 -31.50
CA LEU A 71 -14.14 -0.81 -31.70
C LEU A 71 -15.01 -0.45 -32.90
N GLU A 72 -15.79 0.61 -32.77
CA GLU A 72 -16.65 1.09 -33.85
C GLU A 72 -15.82 1.80 -34.94
N GLY A 73 -15.82 1.27 -36.16
CA GLY A 73 -15.14 1.88 -37.30
C GLY A 73 -15.98 2.97 -37.97
N ARG A 74 -15.63 4.24 -37.78
CA ARG A 74 -16.24 5.41 -38.44
C ARG A 74 -15.34 5.90 -39.58
N GLY A 75 -15.57 5.41 -40.79
CA GLY A 75 -14.72 5.74 -41.95
C GLY A 75 -13.55 4.78 -42.19
N ILE A 76 -13.59 3.61 -41.53
CA ILE A 76 -12.79 2.42 -41.81
C ILE A 76 -13.72 1.21 -41.95
N SER A 77 -13.24 0.12 -42.55
CA SER A 77 -14.01 -1.12 -42.64
C SER A 77 -14.13 -1.82 -41.27
N ALA A 78 -15.18 -2.61 -41.10
CA ALA A 78 -15.38 -3.41 -39.89
C ALA A 78 -14.24 -4.41 -39.65
N LEU A 79 -13.62 -4.93 -40.72
CA LEU A 79 -12.48 -5.84 -40.63
C LEU A 79 -11.24 -5.13 -40.10
N GLU A 80 -10.96 -3.91 -40.55
CA GLU A 80 -9.85 -3.10 -40.04
C GLU A 80 -10.07 -2.77 -38.56
N ALA A 81 -11.27 -2.33 -38.18
CA ALA A 81 -11.60 -2.04 -36.79
C ALA A 81 -11.46 -3.28 -35.88
N ALA A 82 -11.93 -4.43 -36.34
CA ALA A 82 -11.77 -5.70 -35.61
C ALA A 82 -10.28 -6.08 -35.46
N THR A 83 -9.49 -5.95 -36.52
CA THR A 83 -8.05 -6.24 -36.51
C THR A 83 -7.30 -5.32 -35.53
N LEU A 84 -7.64 -4.04 -35.52
CA LEU A 84 -7.10 -3.04 -34.61
C LEU A 84 -7.49 -3.34 -33.15
N THR A 85 -8.71 -3.82 -32.92
CA THR A 85 -9.16 -4.27 -31.59
C THR A 85 -8.41 -5.53 -31.14
N ASP A 86 -8.21 -6.51 -32.02
CA ASP A 86 -7.47 -7.74 -31.71
C ASP A 86 -5.99 -7.44 -31.41
N ARG A 87 -5.41 -6.44 -32.09
CA ARG A 87 -4.08 -5.89 -31.72
C ARG A 87 -4.09 -5.34 -30.30
N MET A 88 -5.08 -4.53 -29.93
CA MET A 88 -5.22 -3.99 -28.57
C MET A 88 -5.31 -5.09 -27.51
N ARG A 89 -6.15 -6.11 -27.74
CA ARG A 89 -6.29 -7.27 -26.83
C ARG A 89 -4.94 -7.97 -26.65
N SER A 90 -4.21 -8.21 -27.74
CA SER A 90 -2.90 -8.84 -27.71
C SER A 90 -1.88 -8.02 -26.93
N GLU A 91 -1.89 -6.69 -27.07
CA GLU A 91 -0.99 -5.81 -26.33
C GLU A 91 -1.33 -5.75 -24.84
N LEU A 92 -2.61 -5.69 -24.48
CA LEU A 92 -3.04 -5.79 -23.08
C LEU A 92 -2.60 -7.11 -22.44
N VAL A 93 -2.67 -8.24 -23.15
CA VAL A 93 -2.15 -9.53 -22.66
C VAL A 93 -0.64 -9.48 -22.43
N LYS A 94 0.11 -8.85 -23.34
CA LYS A 94 1.57 -8.72 -23.22
C LYS A 94 2.02 -7.91 -22.01
N THR A 95 1.22 -6.95 -21.55
CA THR A 95 1.53 -6.17 -20.34
C THR A 95 1.64 -7.05 -19.09
N GLY A 96 0.92 -8.18 -19.06
CA GLY A 96 0.86 -9.08 -17.90
C GLY A 96 0.19 -8.50 -16.65
N ALA A 97 -0.29 -7.25 -16.70
CA ALA A 97 -0.89 -6.52 -15.59
C ALA A 97 -2.36 -6.92 -15.34
N VAL A 98 -3.07 -7.28 -16.42
CA VAL A 98 -4.51 -7.58 -16.41
C VAL A 98 -4.80 -8.94 -17.04
N THR A 99 -5.94 -9.54 -16.69
CA THR A 99 -6.46 -10.74 -17.34
C THR A 99 -7.44 -10.33 -18.43
N VAL A 100 -7.06 -10.52 -19.70
CA VAL A 100 -7.89 -10.12 -20.84
C VAL A 100 -8.78 -11.28 -21.27
N VAL A 101 -10.08 -11.02 -21.47
CA VAL A 101 -10.98 -12.00 -22.09
C VAL A 101 -10.84 -11.94 -23.60
N GLU A 102 -10.56 -13.10 -24.21
CA GLU A 102 -10.40 -13.21 -25.66
C GLU A 102 -11.74 -13.13 -26.40
N ARG A 103 -11.70 -12.65 -27.65
CA ARG A 103 -12.88 -12.50 -28.50
C ARG A 103 -13.67 -13.80 -28.72
N GLY A 104 -12.98 -14.92 -28.87
CA GLY A 104 -13.63 -16.24 -29.02
C GLY A 104 -14.40 -16.64 -27.77
N GLN A 105 -13.81 -16.42 -26.59
CA GLN A 105 -14.45 -16.72 -25.30
C GLN A 105 -15.67 -15.82 -25.06
N MET A 106 -15.56 -14.53 -25.41
CA MET A 106 -16.71 -13.61 -25.35
C MET A 106 -17.86 -14.08 -26.26
N GLN A 107 -17.56 -14.44 -27.51
CA GLN A 107 -18.57 -14.95 -28.45
C GLN A 107 -19.25 -16.21 -27.95
N GLN A 108 -18.48 -17.15 -27.38
CA GLN A 108 -19.05 -18.38 -26.83
C GLN A 108 -20.02 -18.08 -25.69
N ILE A 109 -19.59 -17.32 -24.67
CA ILE A 109 -20.42 -17.01 -23.50
C ILE A 109 -21.68 -16.25 -23.90
N LEU A 110 -21.57 -15.30 -24.82
CA LEU A 110 -22.72 -14.52 -25.26
C LEU A 110 -23.67 -15.32 -26.17
N SER A 111 -23.15 -16.25 -26.96
CA SER A 111 -23.98 -17.17 -27.75
C SER A 111 -24.76 -18.16 -26.88
N GLU A 112 -24.23 -18.55 -25.72
CA GLU A 112 -24.94 -19.39 -24.75
C GLU A 112 -26.14 -18.66 -24.09
N GLN A 113 -26.12 -17.32 -24.09
CA GLN A 113 -27.18 -16.47 -23.55
C GLN A 113 -28.06 -15.84 -24.65
N ASP A 114 -27.95 -16.30 -25.91
CA ASP A 114 -28.63 -15.71 -27.10
C ASP A 114 -28.40 -14.19 -27.26
N PHE A 115 -27.28 -13.67 -26.75
CA PHE A 115 -26.97 -12.24 -26.76
C PHE A 115 -26.20 -11.85 -28.03
N GLN A 116 -26.67 -10.81 -28.72
CA GLN A 116 -26.01 -10.30 -29.92
C GLN A 116 -25.00 -9.20 -29.58
N MET A 117 -23.73 -9.41 -29.92
CA MET A 117 -22.69 -8.37 -29.76
C MET A 117 -22.78 -7.21 -30.76
N THR A 118 -23.55 -7.38 -31.84
CA THR A 118 -23.64 -6.39 -32.90
C THR A 118 -24.35 -5.13 -32.40
N GLY A 119 -23.64 -4.00 -32.37
CA GLY A 119 -24.20 -2.70 -32.00
C GLY A 119 -24.08 -2.35 -30.52
N CYS A 120 -23.25 -3.08 -29.76
CA CYS A 120 -22.96 -2.74 -28.36
C CYS A 120 -22.00 -1.54 -28.27
N THR A 121 -22.51 -0.35 -28.60
CA THR A 121 -21.73 0.90 -28.63
C THR A 121 -22.16 1.87 -27.53
N SER A 122 -23.12 1.49 -26.68
CA SER A 122 -23.50 2.26 -25.50
C SER A 122 -22.73 1.78 -24.27
N ASP A 123 -22.58 2.67 -23.29
CA ASP A 123 -21.85 2.35 -22.05
C ASP A 123 -22.64 1.31 -21.24
N GLU A 124 -23.97 1.42 -21.25
CA GLU A 124 -24.89 0.50 -20.58
C GLU A 124 -24.75 -0.91 -21.15
N CYS A 125 -24.67 -1.04 -22.48
CA CYS A 125 -24.48 -2.33 -23.11
C CYS A 125 -23.13 -2.95 -22.75
N ALA A 126 -22.06 -2.14 -22.67
CA ALA A 126 -20.76 -2.63 -22.24
C ALA A 126 -20.80 -3.14 -20.79
N VAL A 127 -21.53 -2.47 -19.89
CA VAL A 127 -21.72 -2.92 -18.50
C VAL A 127 -22.46 -4.26 -18.45
N GLU A 128 -23.55 -4.42 -19.20
CA GLU A 128 -24.33 -5.67 -19.24
C GLU A 128 -23.49 -6.86 -19.73
N ILE A 129 -22.76 -6.68 -20.84
CA ILE A 129 -21.84 -7.70 -21.36
C ILE A 129 -20.75 -7.99 -20.31
N GLY A 130 -20.20 -6.94 -19.69
CA GLY A 130 -19.15 -7.09 -18.68
C GLY A 130 -19.59 -7.93 -17.48
N GLN A 131 -20.84 -7.76 -17.03
CA GLN A 131 -21.43 -8.54 -15.94
C GLN A 131 -21.60 -10.02 -16.32
N MET A 132 -22.04 -10.30 -17.56
CA MET A 132 -22.15 -11.67 -18.06
C MET A 132 -20.79 -12.37 -18.17
N LEU A 133 -19.75 -11.63 -18.59
CA LEU A 133 -18.39 -12.15 -18.71
C LEU A 133 -17.66 -12.23 -17.36
N GLY A 134 -18.21 -11.67 -16.27
CA GLY A 134 -17.57 -11.62 -14.96
C GLY A 134 -16.29 -10.78 -14.94
N VAL A 135 -16.21 -9.75 -15.80
CA VAL A 135 -15.06 -8.85 -15.83
C VAL A 135 -15.27 -7.65 -14.91
N THR A 136 -14.18 -7.10 -14.38
CA THR A 136 -14.22 -5.89 -13.54
C THR A 136 -14.28 -4.60 -14.35
N LYS A 137 -13.65 -4.60 -15.53
CA LYS A 137 -13.53 -3.42 -16.40
C LYS A 137 -13.86 -3.78 -17.84
N MET A 138 -14.51 -2.85 -18.52
CA MET A 138 -14.83 -2.94 -19.95
C MET A 138 -14.18 -1.79 -20.70
N VAL A 139 -13.56 -2.08 -21.84
CA VAL A 139 -13.02 -1.07 -22.75
C VAL A 139 -13.92 -1.02 -23.98
N ALA A 140 -14.44 0.16 -24.27
CA ALA A 140 -15.22 0.43 -25.47
C ALA A 140 -14.65 1.66 -26.18
N GLY A 141 -14.99 1.85 -27.45
CA GLY A 141 -14.47 2.98 -28.20
C GLY A 141 -14.80 2.97 -29.67
N SER A 142 -14.27 3.95 -30.38
CA SER A 142 -14.43 4.10 -31.82
C SER A 142 -13.14 4.57 -32.49
N ILE A 143 -12.98 4.23 -33.75
CA ILE A 143 -11.90 4.72 -34.61
C ILE A 143 -12.53 5.51 -35.75
N GLY A 144 -12.35 6.83 -35.70
CA GLY A 144 -12.80 7.77 -36.72
C GLY A 144 -11.73 8.05 -37.76
N LYS A 145 -12.13 8.27 -39.01
CA LYS A 145 -11.26 8.79 -40.08
C LYS A 145 -11.81 10.10 -40.64
N ILE A 146 -10.98 11.14 -40.64
CA ILE A 146 -11.28 12.44 -41.24
C ILE A 146 -10.13 12.81 -42.19
N GLY A 147 -10.37 12.73 -43.49
CA GLY A 147 -9.35 12.93 -44.51
C GLY A 147 -8.20 11.92 -44.38
N ALA A 148 -7.02 12.40 -43.99
CA ALA A 148 -5.82 11.59 -43.74
C ALA A 148 -5.48 11.43 -42.25
N THR A 149 -6.36 11.90 -41.36
CA THR A 149 -6.21 11.79 -39.91
C THR A 149 -7.18 10.75 -39.38
N PHE A 150 -6.69 9.88 -38.52
CA PHE A 150 -7.46 8.93 -37.74
C PHE A 150 -7.51 9.39 -36.29
N THR A 151 -8.66 9.22 -35.66
CA THR A 151 -8.89 9.53 -34.25
C THR A 151 -9.35 8.26 -33.56
N VAL A 152 -8.64 7.83 -32.52
CA VAL A 152 -9.01 6.69 -31.69
C VAL A 152 -9.54 7.25 -30.37
N ASP A 153 -10.81 6.95 -30.08
CA ASP A 153 -11.48 7.33 -28.84
C ASP A 153 -11.79 6.07 -28.05
N LEU A 154 -11.25 5.96 -26.83
CA LEU A 154 -11.45 4.84 -25.92
C LEU A 154 -12.01 5.33 -24.59
N ARG A 155 -12.82 4.47 -23.97
CA ARG A 155 -13.37 4.65 -22.63
C ARG A 155 -13.26 3.34 -21.87
N THR A 156 -12.82 3.44 -20.63
CA THR A 156 -12.78 2.34 -19.67
C THR A 156 -13.93 2.53 -18.70
N ILE A 157 -14.79 1.53 -18.63
CA ILE A 157 -16.00 1.52 -17.83
C ILE A 157 -15.81 0.51 -16.72
N ASP A 158 -16.11 0.92 -15.49
CA ASP A 158 -16.18 0.03 -14.34
C ASP A 158 -17.52 -0.74 -14.40
N VAL A 159 -17.45 -2.07 -14.42
CA VAL A 159 -18.66 -2.91 -14.59
C VAL A 159 -19.51 -2.95 -13.31
N GLY A 160 -18.89 -2.74 -12.15
CA GLY A 160 -19.58 -2.77 -10.86
C GLY A 160 -20.40 -1.50 -10.60
N THR A 161 -19.89 -0.35 -11.02
CA THR A 161 -20.52 0.96 -10.81
C THR A 161 -21.19 1.52 -12.06
N GLY A 162 -20.83 1.03 -13.24
CA GLY A 162 -21.25 1.57 -14.53
C GLY A 162 -20.61 2.92 -14.89
N ALA A 163 -19.64 3.40 -14.10
CA ALA A 163 -19.00 4.68 -14.33
C ALA A 163 -17.82 4.59 -15.30
N ILE A 164 -17.64 5.62 -16.12
CA ILE A 164 -16.43 5.78 -16.95
C ILE A 164 -15.28 6.21 -16.03
N ILE A 165 -14.27 5.35 -15.91
CA ILE A 165 -13.10 5.57 -15.05
C ILE A 165 -12.02 6.38 -15.78
N ASN A 166 -11.85 6.12 -17.07
CA ASN A 166 -10.80 6.71 -17.89
C ASN A 166 -11.28 6.85 -19.34
N THR A 167 -10.92 7.95 -19.98
CA THR A 167 -11.18 8.21 -21.40
C THR A 167 -9.87 8.64 -22.05
N MET A 168 -9.53 8.04 -23.19
CA MET A 168 -8.29 8.30 -23.91
C MET A 168 -8.59 8.58 -25.37
N THR A 169 -8.05 9.69 -25.87
CA THR A 169 -8.14 10.07 -27.28
C THR A 169 -6.75 10.24 -27.87
N ARG A 170 -6.54 9.70 -29.07
CA ARG A 170 -5.29 9.85 -29.83
C ARG A 170 -5.59 10.10 -31.30
N ASP A 171 -4.97 11.14 -31.83
CA ASP A 171 -5.01 11.48 -33.25
C ASP A 171 -3.71 11.02 -33.93
N TYR A 172 -3.85 10.42 -35.12
CA TYR A 172 -2.74 9.96 -35.93
C TYR A 172 -2.97 10.29 -37.40
N ARG A 173 -1.97 10.88 -38.05
CA ARG A 173 -2.04 11.19 -39.48
C ARG A 173 -1.13 10.26 -40.27
N GLY A 174 -1.67 9.57 -41.27
CA GLY A 174 -0.91 8.62 -42.08
C GLY A 174 -1.78 7.52 -42.68
N GLU A 175 -1.15 6.37 -42.94
CA GLU A 175 -1.82 5.14 -43.40
C GLU A 175 -2.37 4.34 -42.21
N ILE A 176 -3.37 3.49 -42.47
CA ILE A 176 -4.05 2.74 -41.41
C ILE A 176 -3.10 1.82 -40.61
N ASP A 177 -2.08 1.25 -41.27
CA ASP A 177 -1.08 0.39 -40.62
C ASP A 177 -0.33 1.09 -39.49
N GLY A 178 -0.16 2.42 -39.59
CA GLY A 178 0.48 3.22 -38.56
C GLY A 178 -0.29 3.26 -37.23
N LEU A 179 -1.60 3.01 -37.27
CA LEU A 179 -2.44 2.93 -36.06
C LEU A 179 -2.08 1.72 -35.19
N LEU A 180 -1.52 0.65 -35.75
CA LEU A 180 -1.13 -0.53 -34.96
C LEU A 180 -0.14 -0.17 -33.85
N ARG A 181 0.81 0.73 -34.15
CA ARG A 181 1.79 1.24 -33.16
C ARG A 181 1.14 2.17 -32.13
N GLN A 182 0.16 2.98 -32.56
CA GLN A 182 -0.57 3.87 -31.66
C GLN A 182 -1.40 3.08 -30.65
N ILE A 183 -2.13 2.07 -31.11
CA ILE A 183 -2.91 1.17 -30.27
C ILE A 183 -2.03 0.44 -29.26
N GLU A 184 -0.84 0.04 -29.66
CA GLU A 184 0.14 -0.56 -28.76
C GLU A 184 0.52 0.39 -27.61
N HIS A 185 0.90 1.63 -27.90
CA HIS A 185 1.20 2.60 -26.84
C HIS A 185 -0.01 2.87 -25.92
N ILE A 186 -1.20 3.03 -26.50
CA ILE A 186 -2.44 3.25 -25.75
C ILE A 186 -2.76 2.06 -24.84
N SER A 187 -2.49 0.83 -25.28
CA SER A 187 -2.75 -0.38 -24.49
C SER A 187 -1.91 -0.44 -23.22
N TRP A 188 -0.65 0.00 -23.30
CA TRP A 188 0.23 0.09 -22.14
C TRP A 188 -0.18 1.23 -21.20
N GLU A 189 -0.53 2.38 -21.77
CA GLU A 189 -1.00 3.55 -21.02
C GLU A 189 -2.32 3.26 -20.28
N LEU A 190 -3.23 2.48 -20.88
CA LEU A 190 -4.50 2.06 -20.28
C LEU A 190 -4.31 1.29 -18.97
N VAL A 191 -3.28 0.47 -18.87
CA VAL A 191 -2.95 -0.29 -17.65
C VAL A 191 -1.98 0.46 -16.72
N GLY A 192 -1.66 1.73 -17.04
CA GLY A 192 -0.77 2.56 -16.25
C GLY A 192 0.71 2.18 -16.35
N LEU A 193 1.11 1.50 -17.42
CA LEU A 193 2.50 1.12 -17.68
C LEU A 193 3.09 1.95 -18.83
N VAL A 194 4.40 2.15 -18.79
CA VAL A 194 5.16 2.78 -19.89
C VAL A 194 5.56 1.70 -20.89
N HIS A 195 5.43 2.00 -22.18
CA HIS A 195 5.81 1.07 -23.25
C HIS A 195 7.32 0.75 -23.22
N PRO A 196 7.74 -0.51 -23.39
CA PRO A 196 9.15 -0.90 -23.29
C PRO A 196 10.06 -0.20 -24.30
N ASP A 197 9.58 0.14 -25.50
CA ASP A 197 10.37 0.89 -26.48
C ASP A 197 10.74 2.30 -25.98
N GLU A 198 9.86 2.94 -25.22
CA GLU A 198 10.13 4.25 -24.64
C GLU A 198 11.20 4.14 -23.55
N LEU A 199 11.14 3.09 -22.72
CA LEU A 199 12.17 2.82 -21.73
C LEU A 199 13.54 2.55 -22.39
N LEU A 200 13.56 1.78 -23.48
CA LEU A 200 14.78 1.52 -24.24
C LEU A 200 15.34 2.80 -24.87
N GLU A 201 14.50 3.69 -25.38
CA GLU A 201 14.95 4.95 -25.93
C GLU A 201 15.49 5.88 -24.83
N GLN A 202 14.86 5.91 -23.66
CA GLN A 202 15.39 6.64 -22.49
C GLN A 202 16.75 6.09 -22.05
N LEU A 203 16.91 4.77 -21.99
CA LEU A 203 18.19 4.12 -21.66
C LEU A 203 19.27 4.37 -22.72
N ARG A 204 18.90 4.51 -23.99
CA ARG A 204 19.83 4.87 -25.08
C ARG A 204 20.16 6.36 -25.10
N ALA A 205 19.20 7.20 -24.71
CA ALA A 205 19.32 8.65 -24.68
C ALA A 205 20.05 9.15 -23.43
N GLU A 206 20.15 8.36 -22.35
CA GLU A 206 21.02 8.68 -21.23
C GLU A 206 22.47 8.63 -21.74
N PRO A 207 23.14 9.78 -21.95
CA PRO A 207 24.52 9.77 -22.40
C PRO A 207 25.30 9.05 -21.33
N ALA A 208 26.12 8.07 -21.74
CA ALA A 208 27.10 7.44 -20.88
C ALA A 208 27.83 8.55 -20.12
N ARG A 209 27.45 8.78 -18.84
CA ARG A 209 28.24 9.62 -17.95
C ARG A 209 29.64 9.03 -18.07
N PRO A 210 30.64 9.78 -18.54
CA PRO A 210 31.99 9.28 -18.58
C PRO A 210 32.22 8.69 -17.20
N LEU A 211 32.48 7.37 -17.15
CA LEU A 211 32.87 6.70 -15.92
C LEU A 211 34.00 7.58 -15.40
N GLU A 212 33.72 8.35 -14.35
CA GLU A 212 34.72 9.20 -13.74
C GLU A 212 35.80 8.20 -13.34
N GLU A 213 36.91 8.28 -14.07
CA GLU A 213 37.92 7.24 -14.11
C GLU A 213 38.33 7.03 -12.67
N VAL A 214 37.95 5.88 -12.12
CA VAL A 214 38.41 5.45 -10.81
C VAL A 214 39.90 5.29 -11.00
N VAL A 215 40.64 6.36 -10.73
CA VAL A 215 42.09 6.41 -10.71
C VAL A 215 42.49 5.31 -9.76
N THR A 216 42.81 4.16 -10.32
CA THR A 216 43.29 3.02 -9.59
C THR A 216 44.70 3.45 -9.19
N PRO A 217 44.99 3.65 -7.90
CA PRO A 217 46.34 4.04 -7.52
C PRO A 217 47.29 2.93 -7.96
N GLU A 218 48.23 3.28 -8.84
CA GLU A 218 49.28 2.42 -9.35
C GLU A 218 49.99 1.70 -8.18
N PRO A 219 50.36 0.41 -8.30
CA PRO A 219 50.94 -0.33 -7.19
C PRO A 219 52.30 0.26 -6.83
N ARG A 220 52.35 0.99 -5.71
CA ARG A 220 53.59 1.54 -5.16
C ARG A 220 54.48 0.37 -4.75
N ARG A 221 55.64 0.23 -5.41
CA ARG A 221 56.70 -0.74 -5.05
C ARG A 221 57.03 -0.60 -3.55
N PRO A 222 57.30 -1.70 -2.81
CA PRO A 222 57.60 -1.63 -1.38
C PRO A 222 58.93 -0.90 -1.17
N GLU A 223 58.84 0.28 -0.56
CA GLU A 223 59.97 1.03 -0.03
C GLU A 223 60.35 0.43 1.34
N PRO A 224 61.64 0.34 1.72
CA PRO A 224 62.04 -0.38 2.92
C PRO A 224 61.59 0.38 4.18
N GLU A 225 60.90 -0.31 5.09
CA GLU A 225 60.49 0.25 6.39
C GLU A 225 61.69 0.74 7.21
N PRO A 226 61.65 1.98 7.74
CA PRO A 226 62.44 2.32 8.92
C PRO A 226 61.56 2.26 10.18
N ALA A 227 61.98 1.37 11.06
CA ALA A 227 61.89 1.38 12.53
C ALA A 227 60.67 2.04 13.21
N VAL A 228 59.92 1.17 13.88
CA VAL A 228 58.95 1.41 14.95
C VAL A 228 59.47 2.44 15.98
N GLN A 229 58.66 3.46 16.28
CA GLN A 229 58.74 4.25 17.51
C GLN A 229 57.45 4.09 18.35
N PRO A 230 57.54 4.05 19.70
CA PRO A 230 56.46 3.58 20.55
C PRO A 230 55.39 4.64 20.86
N ALA A 231 54.23 4.12 21.26
CA ALA A 231 52.94 4.78 21.46
C ALA A 231 52.93 6.05 22.34
N LYS A 232 52.02 6.97 22.01
CA LYS A 232 51.46 7.95 22.96
C LYS A 232 49.94 7.83 23.01
N LYS A 233 49.45 7.22 24.10
CA LYS A 233 48.03 6.96 24.39
C LYS A 233 47.35 8.27 24.77
N SER A 234 46.68 8.91 23.80
CA SER A 234 45.89 10.13 24.00
C SER A 234 44.55 9.75 24.67
N GLY A 235 44.39 10.17 25.92
CA GLY A 235 43.27 9.88 26.82
C GLY A 235 41.94 10.55 26.43
N ARG A 236 41.44 10.24 25.23
CA ARG A 236 40.20 10.80 24.68
C ARG A 236 38.93 10.20 25.31
N GLY A 237 39.06 9.15 26.13
CA GLY A 237 37.94 8.53 26.85
C GLY A 237 37.55 9.23 28.17
N LEU A 238 38.45 9.99 28.80
CA LEU A 238 38.16 10.69 30.05
C LEU A 238 37.38 11.99 29.80
N PHE A 239 37.57 12.63 28.64
CA PHE A 239 36.88 13.87 28.28
C PHE A 239 35.37 13.66 28.09
N TRP A 240 34.95 12.53 27.51
CA TRP A 240 33.53 12.19 27.34
C TRP A 240 32.83 11.80 28.64
N LEU A 241 33.57 11.26 29.62
CA LEU A 241 33.01 10.97 30.96
C LEU A 241 32.77 12.25 31.78
N VAL A 242 33.56 13.31 31.58
CA VAL A 242 33.34 14.61 32.24
C VAL A 242 32.19 15.38 31.60
N VAL A 243 32.01 15.29 30.27
CA VAL A 243 30.89 15.94 29.56
C VAL A 243 29.53 15.30 29.92
N LEU A 244 29.46 13.98 30.09
CA LEU A 244 28.23 13.30 30.48
C LEU A 244 27.81 13.58 31.95
N ALA A 245 28.74 13.96 32.82
CA ALA A 245 28.43 14.38 34.18
C ALA A 245 27.85 15.82 34.26
N ALA A 246 28.10 16.67 33.26
CA ALA A 246 27.58 18.04 33.21
C ALA A 246 26.16 18.13 32.61
N ALA A 247 25.78 17.22 31.71
CA ALA A 247 24.44 17.20 31.10
C ALA A 247 23.38 16.43 31.94
N GLY A 248 23.81 15.55 32.85
CA GLY A 248 22.91 14.74 33.67
C GLY A 248 22.42 15.35 34.99
N GLY A 249 23.00 16.48 35.43
CA GLY A 249 22.78 17.03 36.79
C GLY A 249 21.94 18.31 36.90
N GLY A 250 21.67 19.03 35.80
CA GLY A 250 21.08 20.38 35.87
C GLY A 250 19.55 20.48 35.79
N GLY A 251 18.86 19.44 35.34
CA GLY A 251 17.43 19.52 35.01
C GLY A 251 16.48 19.62 36.21
N TYR A 252 16.89 19.13 37.39
CA TYR A 252 16.00 19.08 38.56
C TYR A 252 15.80 20.44 39.25
N TYR A 253 16.75 21.36 39.13
CA TYR A 253 16.68 22.67 39.80
C TYR A 253 15.90 23.74 39.00
N ALA A 254 15.80 23.59 37.68
CA ALA A 254 15.09 24.53 36.81
C ALA A 254 13.56 24.37 36.87
N TYR A 255 13.06 23.17 37.14
CA TYR A 255 11.61 22.91 37.27
C TYR A 255 11.00 23.54 38.53
N THR A 256 11.79 23.71 39.60
CA THR A 256 11.29 24.23 40.88
C THR A 256 11.31 25.76 41.02
N GLN A 257 11.82 26.51 40.03
CA GLN A 257 11.89 27.99 40.08
C GLN A 257 11.03 28.73 39.04
N GLY A 258 10.06 28.06 38.39
CA GLY A 258 8.97 28.75 37.69
C GLY A 258 9.40 29.62 36.49
N LEU A 259 10.43 29.21 35.74
CA LEU A 259 10.98 29.97 34.61
C LEU A 259 10.39 29.56 33.24
N PHE A 260 9.08 29.32 33.17
CA PHE A 260 8.35 29.16 31.90
C PHE A 260 6.95 29.75 32.07
N ASP A 261 6.83 31.06 31.91
CA ASP A 261 5.56 31.73 31.72
C ASP A 261 5.59 32.36 30.32
N THR A 262 4.95 31.71 29.36
CA THR A 262 4.67 32.28 28.04
C THR A 262 3.19 32.00 27.75
N GLY A 263 2.35 32.97 28.07
CA GLY A 263 0.95 33.00 27.65
C GLY A 263 0.81 33.16 26.12
N PRO A 264 -0.38 32.91 25.55
CA PRO A 264 -0.58 32.96 24.11
C PRO A 264 -0.60 34.40 23.58
N GLU A 265 0.21 34.70 22.55
CA GLU A 265 0.15 35.97 21.81
C GLU A 265 -1.01 35.99 20.79
N PRO A 266 -1.66 37.15 20.57
CA PRO A 266 -2.76 37.28 19.62
C PRO A 266 -2.27 37.30 18.17
N ILE A 267 -2.94 36.50 17.33
CA ILE A 267 -2.67 36.33 15.89
C ILE A 267 -3.07 37.62 15.15
N SER A 268 -2.17 38.13 14.29
CA SER A 268 -2.41 39.28 13.41
C SER A 268 -3.50 39.01 12.37
N SER A 269 -4.27 40.05 12.04
CA SER A 269 -5.39 40.02 11.08
C SER A 269 -4.97 39.68 9.63
N PRO A 270 -5.86 39.04 8.85
CA PRO A 270 -5.59 38.63 7.46
C PRO A 270 -5.48 39.82 6.49
N PRO A 271 -4.79 39.66 5.34
CA PRO A 271 -4.61 40.71 4.34
C PRO A 271 -5.89 40.98 3.52
N ASP A 272 -6.07 42.24 3.10
CA ASP A 272 -7.21 42.70 2.31
C ASP A 272 -7.24 42.15 0.88
N PHE A 273 -8.45 41.96 0.35
CA PHE A 273 -8.71 41.48 -1.01
C PHE A 273 -8.51 42.61 -2.05
N PRO A 274 -8.06 42.27 -3.28
CA PRO A 274 -7.97 43.25 -4.35
C PRO A 274 -9.37 43.65 -4.87
N ASP A 275 -9.56 44.96 -5.08
CA ASP A 275 -10.80 45.54 -5.57
C ASP A 275 -11.12 45.11 -7.01
N VAL A 276 -12.37 44.71 -7.24
CA VAL A 276 -12.93 44.41 -8.56
C VAL A 276 -13.42 45.72 -9.21
N PRO A 277 -13.04 46.03 -10.46
CA PRO A 277 -13.59 47.17 -11.16
C PRO A 277 -15.05 46.87 -11.57
N THR A 278 -15.96 47.74 -11.17
CA THR A 278 -17.36 47.76 -11.61
C THR A 278 -17.51 48.57 -12.92
N PRO A 279 -18.60 48.39 -13.68
CA PRO A 279 -18.61 48.47 -15.16
C PRO A 279 -18.52 49.86 -15.77
#